data_AF-A0A5C3M2P0-F1
#
_entry.id   AF-A0A5C3M2P0-F1
#
_cell.length_a   1.000
_cell.length_b   1.000
_cell.length_c   1.000
_cell.angle_alpha   90.00
_cell.angle_beta   90.00
_cell.angle_gamma   90.00
#
_symmetry.space_group_name_H-M   'P 1'
#
loop_
_entity.id
_entity.type
_entity.pdbx_description
1 polymer ?
#
loop_
_entity_poly.entity_id
_entity_poly.type
_entity_poly.pdbx_seq_one_letter_code
_entity_poly.pdbx_strand_id
1 'polypeptide(L)'
;MLKNGTFAVAVVKRQVVVVQASRSHTKRDKYIDVQTYSLFGERVFLASDVPSARISNSDILTVFPLSEKPPSASQGILELPQQAFSQFIELSSNHQKRSESLWSAWLAKH
;
A
#
# COMPACT_ATOMS: atom_id res chain seq x y z
N MET A 1 -2.70 -15.61 -0.77
CA MET A 1 -4.02 -15.38 -1.40
C MET A 1 -4.63 -14.22 -0.65
N LEU A 2 -4.95 -13.13 -1.34
CA LEU A 2 -5.59 -11.98 -0.72
C LEU A 2 -7.09 -12.26 -0.69
N LYS A 3 -7.71 -12.26 0.48
CA LYS A 3 -9.17 -12.38 0.60
C LYS A 3 -9.80 -11.00 0.40
N ASN A 4 -11.07 -10.96 -0.02
CA ASN A 4 -11.81 -9.71 -0.05
C ASN A 4 -11.71 -8.99 1.31
N GLY A 5 -11.37 -7.70 1.28
CA GLY A 5 -11.23 -6.88 2.48
C GLY A 5 -9.91 -7.06 3.23
N THR A 6 -8.93 -7.76 2.66
CA THR A 6 -7.57 -7.81 3.23
C THR A 6 -6.85 -6.51 2.94
N PHE A 7 -6.18 -5.95 3.95
CA PHE A 7 -5.31 -4.79 3.80
C PHE A 7 -3.87 -5.20 3.54
N ALA A 8 -3.18 -4.45 2.70
CA ALA A 8 -1.79 -4.67 2.35
C ALA A 8 -1.10 -3.33 2.09
N VAL A 9 0.22 -3.32 2.09
CA VAL A 9 1.03 -2.22 1.57
C VAL A 9 1.52 -2.63 0.20
N ALA A 10 1.30 -1.75 -0.79
CA ALA A 10 1.70 -2.01 -2.16
C ALA A 10 2.25 -0.75 -2.81
N VAL A 11 2.95 -0.94 -3.93
CA VAL A 11 3.44 0.15 -4.77
C VAL A 11 2.42 0.41 -5.86
N VAL A 12 1.77 1.57 -5.83
CA VAL A 12 0.84 2.04 -6.86
C VAL A 12 1.42 3.29 -7.48
N LYS A 13 1.54 3.34 -8.81
CA LYS A 13 2.14 4.48 -9.54
C LYS A 13 3.50 4.93 -8.96
N ARG A 14 4.34 3.97 -8.57
CA ARG A 14 5.68 4.18 -7.95
C ARG A 14 5.66 4.79 -6.54
N GLN A 15 4.49 4.86 -5.90
CA GLN A 15 4.35 5.34 -4.52
C GLN A 15 3.92 4.18 -3.62
N VAL A 16 4.47 4.14 -2.40
CA VAL A 16 4.07 3.17 -1.38
C VAL A 16 2.77 3.64 -0.76
N VAL A 17 1.71 2.84 -0.90
CA VAL A 17 0.37 3.15 -0.42
C VAL A 17 -0.24 1.95 0.29
N VAL A 18 -1.23 2.22 1.13
CA VAL A 18 -2.05 1.17 1.74
C VAL A 18 -3.15 0.82 0.77
N VAL A 19 -3.41 -0.47 0.60
CA VAL A 19 -4.40 -0.98 -0.33
C VAL A 19 -5.32 -2.00 0.34
N GLN A 20 -6.57 -2.03 -0.10
CA GLN A 20 -7.56 -3.02 0.31
C GLN A 20 -7.96 -3.86 -0.90
N ALA A 21 -7.91 -5.18 -0.77
CA ALA A 21 -8.38 -6.07 -1.83
C ALA A 21 -9.90 -5.91 -2.03
N SER A 22 -10.32 -5.52 -3.24
CA SER A 22 -11.75 -5.33 -3.56
C SER A 22 -12.47 -6.64 -3.86
N ARG A 23 -11.72 -7.71 -4.16
CA ARG A 23 -12.21 -9.08 -4.35
C ARG A 23 -11.22 -10.09 -3.77
N SER A 24 -11.68 -11.33 -3.61
CA SER A 24 -10.79 -12.45 -3.28
C SER A 24 -9.94 -12.80 -4.51
N HIS A 25 -8.62 -12.81 -4.31
CA HIS A 25 -7.63 -13.10 -5.34
C HIS A 25 -6.85 -14.38 -5.02
N THR A 26 -6.71 -15.22 -6.05
CA THR A 26 -5.98 -16.48 -6.00
C THR A 26 -4.55 -16.31 -6.50
N LYS A 27 -3.65 -17.27 -6.20
CA LYS A 27 -2.26 -17.24 -6.69
C LYS A 27 -2.13 -17.26 -8.23
N ARG A 28 -3.19 -17.59 -8.96
CA ARG A 28 -3.23 -17.63 -10.42
C ARG A 28 -3.60 -16.29 -11.04
N ASP A 29 -4.07 -15.33 -10.23
CA ASP A 29 -4.44 -14.01 -10.73
C ASP A 29 -3.18 -13.21 -11.06
N LYS A 30 -3.03 -12.84 -12.33
CA LYS A 30 -1.91 -12.00 -12.80
C LYS A 30 -1.99 -10.59 -12.22
N TYR A 31 -3.20 -10.11 -11.97
CA TYR A 31 -3.48 -8.77 -11.49
C TYR A 31 -4.48 -8.80 -10.35
N ILE A 32 -4.29 -7.89 -9.41
CA ILE A 32 -5.06 -7.76 -8.19
C ILE A 32 -5.73 -6.40 -8.24
N ASP A 33 -7.06 -6.41 -8.11
CA ASP A 33 -7.87 -5.21 -8.08
C ASP A 33 -7.93 -4.76 -6.63
N VAL A 34 -7.51 -3.52 -6.37
CA VAL A 34 -7.38 -2.99 -5.02
C VAL A 34 -7.93 -1.58 -4.93
N GLN A 35 -8.49 -1.24 -3.78
CA GLN A 35 -8.77 0.14 -3.41
C GLN A 35 -7.54 0.74 -2.76
N THR A 36 -7.22 1.99 -3.09
CA THR A 36 -5.99 2.63 -2.60
C THR A 36 -6.30 3.72 -1.59
N TYR A 37 -5.42 3.82 -0.59
CA TYR A 37 -5.50 4.78 0.49
C TYR A 37 -4.19 5.55 0.60
N SER A 38 -4.31 6.88 0.59
CA SER A 38 -3.21 7.82 0.71
C SER A 38 -3.10 8.32 2.14
N LEU A 39 -1.88 8.54 2.62
CA LEU A 39 -1.64 9.08 3.95
C LEU A 39 -2.19 10.50 4.05
N PHE A 40 -3.04 10.76 5.05
CA PHE A 40 -3.62 12.09 5.30
C PHE A 40 -3.09 12.71 6.60
N GLY A 41 -2.80 11.89 7.61
CA GLY A 41 -2.29 12.35 8.89
C GLY A 41 -1.54 11.24 9.62
N GLU A 42 -1.26 11.45 10.90
CA GLU A 42 -0.61 10.42 11.71
C GLU A 42 -1.51 9.20 11.81
N ARG A 43 -1.09 8.06 11.23
CA ARG A 43 -1.83 6.79 11.17
C ARG A 43 -3.17 6.80 10.43
N VAL A 44 -3.60 7.95 9.90
CA VAL A 44 -4.87 8.10 9.16
C VAL A 44 -4.61 8.16 7.67
N PHE A 45 -5.31 7.31 6.94
CA PHE A 45 -5.29 7.23 5.49
C PHE A 45 -6.69 7.53 4.94
N LEU A 46 -6.76 8.20 3.80
CA LEU A 46 -7.99 8.48 3.09
C LEU A 46 -8.02 7.75 1.75
N ALA A 47 -9.21 7.43 1.26
CA ALA A 47 -9.40 6.94 -0.10
C ALA A 47 -8.71 7.91 -1.08
N SER A 48 -7.79 7.36 -1.88
CA SER A 48 -7.02 8.17 -2.83
C SER A 48 -7.92 8.66 -3.98
N ASP A 49 -7.48 9.72 -4.67
CA ASP A 49 -8.07 10.17 -5.95
C ASP A 49 -8.12 9.06 -7.01
N VAL A 50 -7.30 8.02 -6.84
CA VAL A 50 -7.36 6.77 -7.59
C VAL A 50 -7.99 5.67 -6.70
N PRO A 51 -9.32 5.69 -6.50
CA PRO A 51 -9.98 4.82 -5.53
C PRO A 51 -9.90 3.35 -5.91
N SER A 52 -9.61 3.02 -7.17
CA SER A 52 -9.40 1.66 -7.67
C SER A 52 -8.15 1.60 -8.53
N ALA A 53 -7.25 0.69 -8.19
CA ALA A 53 -6.02 0.43 -8.92
C ALA A 53 -5.87 -1.07 -9.20
N ARG A 54 -5.22 -1.39 -10.32
CA ARG A 54 -4.89 -2.75 -10.70
C ARG A 54 -3.39 -2.95 -10.60
N ILE A 55 -2.95 -3.75 -9.64
CA ILE A 55 -1.54 -3.99 -9.34
C ILE A 55 -1.13 -5.43 -9.64
N SER A 56 0.15 -5.64 -9.88
CA SER A 56 0.72 -7.00 -9.95
C SER A 56 0.92 -7.54 -8.54
N ASN A 57 0.93 -8.87 -8.39
CA ASN A 57 1.31 -9.51 -7.12
C ASN A 57 2.75 -9.17 -6.70
N SER A 58 3.62 -8.78 -7.64
CA SER A 58 4.98 -8.31 -7.37
C SER A 58 5.03 -6.95 -6.68
N ASP A 59 3.98 -6.15 -6.80
CA ASP A 59 3.96 -4.78 -6.28
C ASP A 59 3.50 -4.73 -4.81
N ILE A 60 3.06 -5.87 -4.26
CA ILE A 60 2.70 -6.02 -2.85
C ILE A 60 3.97 -6.18 -2.03
N LEU A 61 4.18 -5.26 -1.09
CA LEU A 61 5.34 -5.28 -0.20
C LEU A 61 5.07 -6.10 1.06
N THR A 62 3.89 -5.93 1.66
CA THR A 62 3.48 -6.71 2.84
C THR A 62 1.96 -6.80 2.90
N VAL A 63 1.45 -7.85 3.55
CA VAL A 63 0.02 -8.06 3.78
C VAL A 63 -0.23 -8.02 5.28
N PHE A 64 -1.20 -7.22 5.72
CA PHE A 64 -1.57 -7.15 7.12
C PHE A 64 -2.38 -8.40 7.51
N PRO A 65 -2.07 -9.03 8.66
CA PRO A 65 -2.80 -10.21 9.11
C PRO A 65 -4.26 -9.85 9.39
N LEU A 66 -5.21 -10.68 8.91
CA LEU A 66 -6.66 -10.46 9.04
C LEU A 66 -7.16 -10.28 10.49
N SER A 67 -6.37 -10.65 11.49
CA SER A 67 -6.70 -10.48 12.90
C SER A 67 -6.72 -9.01 13.32
N GLU A 68 -6.00 -8.15 12.60
CA GLU A 68 -5.90 -6.71 12.82
C GLU A 68 -6.73 -5.98 11.76
N LYS A 69 -8.03 -6.27 11.72
CA LYS A 69 -8.93 -5.48 10.88
C LYS A 69 -8.90 -4.04 11.45
N PRO A 70 -8.47 -3.04 10.67
CA PRO A 70 -8.39 -1.68 11.18
C PRO A 70 -9.79 -1.23 11.67
N PRO A 71 -9.87 -0.63 12.86
CA PRO A 71 -11.11 -0.46 13.62
C PRO A 71 -12.17 0.43 12.95
N SER A 72 -11.80 1.20 11.93
CA SER A 72 -12.73 1.92 11.06
C SER A 72 -12.20 1.91 9.65
N ALA A 73 -12.84 1.15 8.77
CA ALA A 73 -12.87 1.41 7.32
C ALA A 73 -14.22 2.05 6.97
N SER A 74 -14.70 2.93 7.86
CA SER A 74 -15.97 3.63 7.72
C SER A 74 -15.74 4.85 6.84
N GLN A 75 -16.49 4.96 5.74
CA GLN A 75 -16.58 6.19 4.94
C GLN A 75 -15.28 6.67 4.25
N GLY A 76 -14.40 5.74 3.84
CA GLY A 76 -13.19 6.09 3.09
C GLY A 76 -12.04 6.62 3.95
N ILE A 77 -12.19 6.56 5.28
CA ILE A 77 -11.11 6.80 6.24
C ILE A 77 -10.64 5.45 6.76
N LEU A 78 -9.32 5.29 6.82
CA LEU A 78 -8.64 4.09 7.29
C LEU A 78 -7.62 4.48 8.35
N GLU A 79 -7.85 4.06 9.59
CA GLU A 79 -6.88 4.24 10.66
C GLU A 79 -6.07 2.95 10.85
N LEU A 80 -4.76 3.03 10.69
CA LEU A 80 -3.87 1.90 10.92
C LEU A 80 -3.43 1.82 12.39
N PRO A 81 -3.39 0.62 12.98
CA PRO A 81 -2.71 0.40 14.26
C PRO A 81 -1.25 0.86 14.21
N GLN A 82 -0.71 1.29 15.35
CA GLN A 82 0.67 1.81 15.44
C GLN A 82 1.70 0.85 14.85
N GLN A 83 1.56 -0.46 15.08
CA GLN A 83 2.48 -1.46 14.56
C GLN A 83 2.48 -1.51 13.02
N ALA A 84 1.30 -1.54 12.41
CA ALA A 84 1.12 -1.52 10.96
C ALA A 84 1.63 -0.20 10.35
N PHE A 85 1.41 0.92 11.03
CA PHE A 85 1.91 2.22 10.58
C PHE A 85 3.44 2.31 10.63
N SER A 86 4.08 1.82 11.70
CA SER A 86 5.55 1.77 11.77
C SER A 86 6.15 0.95 10.63
N GLN A 87 5.55 -0.21 10.31
CA GLN A 87 5.97 -1.02 9.16
C GLN A 87 5.78 -0.28 7.83
N PHE A 88 4.65 0.42 7.66
CA PHE A 88 4.41 1.25 6.48
C PHE A 88 5.48 2.34 6.32
N ILE A 89 5.82 3.05 7.39
CA ILE A 89 6.85 4.10 7.37
C ILE A 89 8.22 3.51 7.02
N GLU A 90 8.59 2.38 7.59
CA GLU A 90 9.85 1.71 7.29
C GLU A 90 9.93 1.35 5.79
N LEU A 91 8.90 0.68 5.27
CA LEU A 91 8.79 0.30 3.86
C LEU A 91 8.83 1.52 2.93
N SER A 92 8.09 2.58 3.27
CA SER A 92 8.08 3.83 2.53
C SER A 92 9.47 4.48 2.51
N SER A 93 10.14 4.57 3.65
CA SER A 93 11.48 5.15 3.74
C SER A 93 12.51 4.39 2.91
N ASN A 94 12.43 3.05 2.92
CA ASN A 94 13.32 2.19 2.14
C ASN A 94 13.10 2.37 0.64
N HIS A 95 11.83 2.43 0.21
CA HIS A 95 11.48 2.71 -1.18
C HIS A 95 11.88 4.12 -1.64
N GLN A 96 11.74 5.11 -0.76
CA GLN A 96 12.15 6.48 -1.01
C GLN A 96 13.66 6.57 -1.18
N LYS A 97 14.45 6.03 -0.25
CA LYS A 97 15.92 5.98 -0.33
C LYS A 97 16.42 5.33 -1.62
N ARG A 98 15.78 4.23 -2.04
CA ARG A 98 16.11 3.57 -3.31
C ARG A 98 15.80 4.45 -4.52
N SER A 99 14.72 5.22 -4.46
CA SER A 99 14.36 6.14 -5.55
C SER A 99 15.32 7.34 -5.59
N GLU A 100 15.68 7.89 -4.43
CA GLU A 100 16.66 8.95 -4.28
C GLU A 100 18.06 8.53 -4.73
N SER A 101 18.48 7.28 -4.44
CA SER A 101 19.79 6.79 -4.88
C SER A 101 19.87 6.61 -6.40
N LEU A 102 18.81 6.10 -7.03
CA LEU A 102 18.72 6.02 -8.49
C LEU A 102 18.71 7.41 -9.13
N TRP A 103 18.00 8.36 -8.53
CA TRP A 103 17.99 9.75 -8.99
C TRP A 103 19.37 10.41 -8.87
N SER A 104 20.05 10.22 -7.73
CA SER A 104 21.38 10.75 -7.47
C SER A 104 22.43 10.17 -8.41
N ALA A 105 22.35 8.86 -8.70
CA ALA A 105 23.22 8.20 -9.68
C ALA A 105 22.98 8.70 -11.11
N TRP A 106 21.72 9.03 -11.45
CA TRP A 106 21.39 9.64 -12.74
C TRP A 106 21.94 11.06 -12.87
N LEU A 107 21.80 11.87 -11.82
CA LEU A 107 22.38 13.22 -11.74
C LEU A 107 23.92 13.20 -11.80
N ALA A 108 24.58 12.22 -11.20
CA ALA A 108 26.04 12.14 -11.26
C ALA A 108 26.58 11.80 -12.67
N LYS A 109 25.71 11.36 -13.58
CA LYS A 109 26.07 10.97 -14.95
C LYS A 109 25.74 12.04 -16.00
N HIS A 110 24.94 13.05 -15.67
CA HIS A 110 24.52 14.15 -16.56
C HIS A 110 24.95 15.50 -16.00
#